data_AF-A0A5C7PZ79-F1
#
_entry.id   AF-A0A5C7PZ79-F1
#
_cell.length_a   1.000
_cell.length_b   1.000
_cell.length_c   1.000
_cell.angle_alpha   90.00
_cell.angle_beta   90.00
_cell.angle_gamma   90.00
#
_symmetry.space_group_name_H-M   'P 1'
#
loop_
_entity.id
_entity.type
_entity.pdbx_description
1 polymer ?
#
loop_
_entity_poly.entity_id
_entity_poly.type
_entity_poly.pdbx_seq_one_letter_code
_entity_poly.pdbx_strand_id
1 'polypeptide(L)'
;SLAGRLAQPVSFELSHRGRLVITGSNGAGKSTLLSIAAGELLPDTGTVRTSRGTRLGFLRQETMLPPDRRANEVYARHLDELVGQGTLQSSEAVGLGQLGLLRSREAGKRVGELSMGQQRRLDLALVLAARPHVLLLDEPTNHLSIALVDELTEALGATQAAVVLSTHDRQLLRDVAQWPHVHLMAMAEGEALV
;
A
#
# COMPACT_ATOMS: atom_id res chain seq x y z
N SER A 1 8.88 -15.86 -10.68
CA SER A 1 9.51 -15.96 -9.35
C SER A 1 10.60 -14.90 -9.26
N LEU A 2 11.20 -14.73 -8.08
CA LEU A 2 12.43 -13.98 -7.89
C LEU A 2 13.36 -14.84 -7.03
N ALA A 3 14.42 -15.36 -7.63
CA ALA A 3 15.35 -16.30 -7.00
C ALA A 3 15.93 -15.67 -5.71
N GLY A 4 15.94 -16.45 -4.63
CA GLY A 4 16.38 -15.98 -3.31
C GLY A 4 15.44 -15.00 -2.59
N ARG A 5 14.27 -14.66 -3.15
CA ARG A 5 13.26 -13.81 -2.47
C ARG A 5 11.84 -14.38 -2.47
N LEU A 6 11.53 -15.31 -3.36
CA LEU A 6 10.29 -16.10 -3.36
C LEU A 6 10.66 -17.58 -3.53
N ALA A 7 10.24 -18.41 -2.58
CA ALA A 7 10.59 -19.84 -2.54
C ALA A 7 10.00 -20.65 -3.70
N GLN A 8 8.89 -20.19 -4.27
CA GLN A 8 8.20 -20.88 -5.37
C GLN A 8 7.53 -19.87 -6.31
N PRO A 9 7.19 -20.27 -7.55
CA PRO A 9 6.32 -19.47 -8.42
C PRO A 9 4.98 -19.17 -7.73
N VAL A 10 4.51 -17.94 -7.88
CA VAL A 10 3.23 -17.48 -7.34
C VAL A 10 2.41 -16.92 -8.48
N SER A 11 1.14 -17.34 -8.56
CA SER A 11 0.18 -16.86 -9.55
C SER A 11 -1.09 -16.42 -8.84
N PHE A 12 -1.55 -15.21 -9.15
CA PHE A 12 -2.85 -14.71 -8.75
C PHE A 12 -3.37 -13.74 -9.80
N GLU A 13 -4.68 -13.56 -9.82
CA GLU A 13 -5.35 -12.56 -10.64
C GLU A 13 -6.21 -11.69 -9.74
N LEU A 14 -6.25 -10.39 -10.04
CA LEU A 14 -7.08 -9.44 -9.31
C LEU A 14 -8.01 -8.72 -10.28
N SER A 15 -9.30 -9.06 -10.21
CA SER A 15 -10.35 -8.37 -10.97
C SER A 15 -10.72 -7.03 -10.34
N HIS A 16 -11.54 -6.24 -11.04
CA HIS A 16 -12.09 -4.98 -10.52
C HIS A 16 -12.82 -5.22 -9.18
N ARG A 17 -12.59 -4.37 -8.17
CA ARG A 17 -13.06 -4.56 -6.78
C ARG A 17 -12.65 -5.89 -6.15
N GLY A 18 -11.70 -6.61 -6.76
CA GLY A 18 -11.13 -7.83 -6.21
C GLY A 18 -10.53 -7.57 -4.84
N ARG A 19 -10.47 -8.63 -4.05
CA ARG A 19 -9.90 -8.64 -2.70
C ARG A 19 -8.94 -9.80 -2.62
N LEU A 20 -7.75 -9.56 -2.08
CA LEU A 20 -6.73 -10.58 -1.91
C LEU A 20 -5.93 -10.29 -0.66
N VAL A 21 -5.65 -11.34 0.12
CA VAL A 21 -4.76 -11.28 1.27
C VAL A 21 -3.52 -12.11 0.97
N ILE A 22 -2.34 -11.53 1.14
CA ILE A 22 -1.06 -12.24 1.06
C ILE A 22 -0.65 -12.58 2.48
N THR A 23 -0.52 -13.87 2.77
CA THR A 23 -0.06 -14.38 4.07
C THR A 23 1.27 -15.11 3.90
N GLY A 24 1.98 -15.32 5.01
CA GLY A 24 3.27 -16.00 5.03
C GLY A 24 4.12 -15.49 6.18
N SER A 25 5.09 -16.29 6.61
CA SER A 25 6.01 -15.92 7.69
C SER A 25 6.84 -14.68 7.35
N ASN A 26 7.55 -14.14 8.35
CA ASN A 26 8.57 -13.13 8.11
C ASN A 26 9.62 -13.70 7.14
N GLY A 27 10.04 -12.90 6.16
CA GLY A 27 10.98 -13.35 5.13
C GLY A 27 10.38 -14.18 3.98
N ALA A 28 9.07 -14.49 3.99
CA ALA A 28 8.42 -15.25 2.90
C ALA A 28 8.29 -14.47 1.57
N GLY A 29 8.72 -13.19 1.53
CA GLY A 29 8.73 -12.39 0.32
C GLY A 29 7.45 -11.60 0.01
N LYS A 30 6.61 -11.31 1.00
CA LYS A 30 5.35 -10.55 0.82
C LYS A 30 5.59 -9.16 0.20
N SER A 31 6.47 -8.36 0.80
CA SER A 31 6.87 -7.04 0.28
C SER A 31 7.51 -7.12 -1.10
N THR A 32 8.28 -8.19 -1.36
CA THR A 32 8.86 -8.47 -2.68
C THR A 32 7.75 -8.72 -3.71
N LEU A 33 6.77 -9.56 -3.38
CA LEU A 33 5.65 -9.88 -4.29
C LEU A 33 4.80 -8.63 -4.58
N LEU A 34 4.53 -7.80 -3.57
CA LEU A 34 3.83 -6.53 -3.75
C LEU A 34 4.63 -5.54 -4.61
N SER A 35 5.95 -5.45 -4.43
CA SER A 35 6.83 -4.61 -5.26
C SER A 35 6.87 -5.08 -6.71
N ILE A 36 6.84 -6.40 -6.94
CA ILE A 36 6.71 -6.99 -8.28
C ILE A 36 5.35 -6.65 -8.89
N ALA A 37 4.27 -6.79 -8.12
CA ALA A 37 2.92 -6.45 -8.56
C ALA A 37 2.75 -4.94 -8.87
N ALA A 38 3.48 -4.08 -8.14
CA ALA A 38 3.55 -2.64 -8.39
C ALA A 38 4.36 -2.27 -9.64
N GLY A 39 5.15 -3.20 -10.19
CA GLY A 39 6.08 -2.95 -11.28
C GLY A 39 7.38 -2.25 -10.85
N GLU A 40 7.65 -2.17 -9.55
CA GLU A 40 8.87 -1.56 -8.98
C GLU A 40 10.05 -2.53 -8.97
N LEU A 41 9.76 -3.84 -9.03
CA LEU A 41 10.74 -4.90 -9.10
C LEU A 41 10.39 -5.84 -10.25
N LEU A 42 11.35 -6.10 -11.13
CA LEU A 42 11.16 -7.06 -12.21
C LEU A 42 11.28 -8.49 -11.67
N PRO A 43 10.38 -9.41 -12.04
CA PRO A 43 10.56 -10.82 -11.72
C PRO A 43 11.66 -11.44 -12.59
N ASP A 44 12.40 -12.42 -12.06
CA ASP A 44 13.38 -13.19 -12.86
C ASP A 44 12.68 -14.07 -13.90
N THR A 45 11.49 -14.57 -13.55
CA THR A 45 10.66 -15.41 -14.42
C THR A 45 9.17 -15.11 -14.27
N GLY A 46 8.41 -15.40 -15.32
CA GLY A 46 6.98 -15.12 -15.37
C GLY A 46 6.70 -13.67 -15.80
N THR A 47 5.45 -13.23 -15.64
CA THR A 47 5.02 -11.92 -16.11
C THR A 47 4.02 -11.29 -15.16
N VAL A 48 4.10 -9.97 -14.99
CA VAL A 48 3.04 -9.17 -14.38
C VAL A 48 2.32 -8.43 -15.49
N ARG A 49 0.99 -8.49 -15.50
CA ARG A 49 0.15 -7.82 -16.50
C ARG A 49 -0.84 -6.92 -15.79
N THR A 50 -0.79 -5.65 -16.13
CA THR A 50 -1.73 -4.64 -15.63
C THR A 50 -2.43 -4.01 -16.83
N SER A 51 -3.74 -3.82 -16.74
CA SER A 51 -4.52 -3.16 -17.79
C SER A 51 -4.01 -1.73 -18.02
N ARG A 52 -3.98 -1.30 -19.29
CA ARG A 52 -3.57 0.07 -19.62
C ARG A 52 -4.49 1.08 -18.95
N GLY A 53 -3.91 2.14 -18.39
CA GLY A 53 -4.66 3.19 -17.68
C GLY A 53 -5.00 2.87 -16.22
N THR A 54 -4.68 1.67 -15.72
CA THR A 54 -4.84 1.34 -14.31
C THR A 54 -3.85 2.12 -13.46
N ARG A 55 -4.36 3.11 -12.72
CA ARG A 55 -3.66 3.72 -11.59
C ARG A 55 -3.54 2.74 -10.42
N LEU A 56 -2.31 2.45 -10.03
CA LEU A 56 -1.96 1.61 -8.89
C LEU A 56 -1.44 2.49 -7.76
N GLY A 57 -1.94 2.27 -6.55
CA GLY A 57 -1.44 2.90 -5.34
C GLY A 57 -0.75 1.85 -4.47
N PHE A 58 0.45 2.14 -3.97
CA PHE A 58 1.20 1.22 -3.13
C PHE A 58 1.61 1.88 -1.81
N LEU A 59 0.98 1.43 -0.72
CA LEU A 59 1.42 1.74 0.64
C LEU A 59 2.46 0.71 1.07
N ARG A 60 3.73 1.13 1.06
CA ARG A 60 4.86 0.29 1.49
C ARG A 60 4.88 0.17 3.01
N GLN A 61 5.61 -0.81 3.52
CA GLN A 61 5.81 -0.95 4.97
C GLN A 61 6.50 0.29 5.56
N GLU A 62 7.49 0.84 4.85
CA GLU A 62 8.24 2.02 5.26
C GLU A 62 8.30 3.04 4.11
N THR A 63 8.13 4.31 4.43
CA THR A 63 8.24 5.43 3.49
C THR A 63 9.18 6.47 4.08
N MET A 64 10.11 6.96 3.26
CA MET A 64 11.02 8.04 3.64
C MET A 64 10.46 9.35 3.11
N LEU A 65 9.65 10.02 3.92
CA LEU A 65 9.15 11.36 3.62
C LEU A 65 10.14 12.44 4.09
N PRO A 66 10.23 13.59 3.41
CA PRO A 66 11.18 14.65 3.76
C PRO A 66 10.85 15.26 5.13
N PRO A 67 11.69 15.03 6.17
CA PRO A 67 11.33 15.30 7.57
C PRO A 67 11.22 16.80 7.88
N ASP A 68 11.90 17.63 7.10
CA ASP A 68 11.93 19.08 7.23
C ASP A 68 10.72 19.76 6.57
N ARG A 69 9.99 19.10 5.68
CA ARG A 69 8.84 19.71 4.98
C ARG A 69 7.57 19.59 5.80
N ARG A 70 6.63 20.52 5.60
CA ARG A 70 5.29 20.40 6.22
C ARG A 70 4.47 19.35 5.51
N ALA A 71 3.65 18.61 6.25
CA ALA A 71 2.83 17.53 5.70
C ALA A 71 1.88 18.00 4.58
N ASN A 72 1.26 19.17 4.74
CA ASN A 72 0.42 19.78 3.71
C ASN A 72 1.22 20.17 2.45
N GLU A 73 2.46 20.64 2.58
CA GLU A 73 3.32 20.95 1.44
C GLU A 73 3.75 19.70 0.68
N VAL A 74 4.07 18.63 1.41
CA VAL A 74 4.41 17.33 0.81
C VAL A 74 3.22 16.81 0.00
N TYR A 75 2.02 16.84 0.59
CA TYR A 75 0.81 16.42 -0.10
C TYR A 75 0.45 17.31 -1.30
N ALA A 76 0.49 18.63 -1.13
CA ALA A 76 0.15 19.57 -2.20
C ALA A 76 1.09 19.39 -3.41
N ARG A 77 2.40 19.30 -3.16
CA ARG A 77 3.38 19.02 -4.23
C ARG A 77 3.08 17.72 -4.95
N HIS A 78 2.79 16.65 -4.21
CA HIS A 78 2.47 15.36 -4.81
C HIS A 78 1.20 15.44 -5.69
N LEU A 79 0.19 16.17 -5.22
CA LEU A 79 -1.04 16.38 -5.99
C LEU A 79 -0.79 17.19 -7.28
N ASP A 80 0.04 18.24 -7.19
CA ASP A 80 0.44 19.05 -8.34
C ASP A 80 1.22 18.20 -9.36
N GLU A 81 2.10 17.30 -8.90
CA GLU A 81 2.82 16.35 -9.76
C GLU A 81 1.87 15.38 -10.47
N LEU A 82 0.89 14.81 -9.76
CA LEU A 82 -0.11 13.91 -10.34
C LEU A 82 -0.96 14.60 -11.42
N VAL A 83 -1.33 15.85 -11.19
CA VAL A 83 -2.07 16.66 -12.17
C VAL A 83 -1.18 17.04 -13.35
N GLY A 84 0.05 17.50 -13.10
CA GLY A 84 1.00 17.90 -14.13
C GLY A 84 1.41 16.76 -15.06
N GLN A 85 1.41 15.51 -14.57
CA GLN A 85 1.67 14.31 -15.35
C GLN A 85 0.44 13.78 -16.10
N GLY A 86 -0.74 14.37 -15.87
CA GLY A 86 -2.01 13.90 -16.45
C GLY A 86 -2.55 12.61 -15.81
N THR A 87 -1.97 12.16 -14.69
CA THR A 87 -2.47 11.01 -13.92
C THR A 87 -3.86 11.30 -13.33
N LEU A 88 -4.08 12.55 -12.93
CA LEU A 88 -5.36 13.07 -12.45
C LEU A 88 -5.75 14.34 -13.20
N GLN A 89 -7.04 14.53 -13.42
CA GLN A 89 -7.56 15.84 -13.80
C GLN A 89 -7.62 16.75 -12.57
N SER A 90 -7.44 18.07 -12.75
CA SER A 90 -7.54 19.04 -11.64
C SER A 90 -8.89 19.00 -10.92
N SER A 91 -9.97 18.65 -11.62
CA SER A 91 -11.32 18.48 -11.05
C SER A 91 -11.46 17.26 -10.15
N GLU A 92 -10.57 16.27 -10.28
CA GLU A 92 -10.55 15.06 -9.46
C GLU A 92 -9.65 15.19 -8.24
N ALA A 93 -8.86 16.27 -8.17
CA ALA A 93 -7.89 16.50 -7.11
C ALA A 93 -8.62 16.75 -5.77
N VAL A 94 -8.32 15.91 -4.78
CA VAL A 94 -8.90 16.01 -3.42
C VAL A 94 -7.83 16.55 -2.48
N GLY A 95 -8.16 17.59 -1.72
CA GLY A 95 -7.24 18.17 -0.75
C GLY A 95 -7.04 17.27 0.47
N LEU A 96 -5.87 17.38 1.12
CA LEU A 96 -5.53 16.56 2.30
C LEU A 96 -6.60 16.56 3.40
N GLY A 97 -7.20 17.73 3.68
CA GLY A 97 -8.25 17.86 4.69
C GLY A 97 -9.55 17.14 4.33
N GLN A 98 -9.86 16.98 3.04
CA GLN A 98 -11.06 16.27 2.57
C GLN A 98 -10.92 14.75 2.70
N LEU A 99 -9.70 14.22 2.73
CA LEU A 99 -9.45 12.80 2.97
C LEU A 99 -9.71 12.38 4.43
N GLY A 100 -9.77 13.34 5.37
CA GLY A 100 -10.03 13.05 6.79
C GLY A 100 -8.89 12.34 7.54
N LEU A 101 -7.78 12.02 6.88
CA LEU A 101 -6.68 11.22 7.44
C LEU A 101 -5.80 12.02 8.42
N LEU A 102 -5.69 13.33 8.24
CA LEU A 102 -4.93 14.22 9.11
C LEU A 102 -5.77 15.41 9.54
N ARG A 103 -5.71 15.74 10.83
CA ARG A 103 -6.34 16.97 11.33
C ARG A 103 -5.58 18.18 10.80
N SER A 104 -6.25 19.33 10.64
CA SER A 104 -5.62 20.55 10.11
C SER A 104 -4.36 20.98 10.87
N ARG A 105 -4.36 20.85 12.20
CA ARG A 105 -3.19 21.13 13.05
C ARG A 105 -2.01 20.19 12.79
N GLU A 106 -2.27 18.97 12.33
CA GLU A 106 -1.26 17.94 12.05
C GLU A 106 -0.71 18.16 10.65
N ALA A 107 -1.57 18.47 9.68
CA ALA A 107 -1.18 18.84 8.32
C ALA A 107 -0.21 20.03 8.27
N GLY A 108 -0.32 20.96 9.23
CA GLY A 108 0.59 22.10 9.35
C GLY A 108 1.97 21.77 9.93
N LYS A 109 2.18 20.61 10.56
CA LYS A 109 3.48 20.25 11.18
C LYS A 109 4.51 19.82 10.15
N ARG A 110 5.80 19.90 10.51
CA ARG A 110 6.84 19.21 9.74
C ARG A 110 6.66 17.70 9.86
N VAL A 111 7.01 16.95 8.83
CA VAL A 111 6.85 15.50 8.82
C VAL A 111 7.62 14.85 9.97
N GLY A 112 8.82 15.33 10.29
CA GLY A 112 9.61 14.84 11.43
C GLY A 112 8.99 15.11 12.81
N GLU A 113 7.99 16.00 12.90
CA GLU A 113 7.26 16.31 14.14
C GLU A 113 5.96 15.49 14.29
N LEU A 114 5.60 14.73 13.26
CA LEU A 114 4.44 13.83 13.29
C LEU A 114 4.80 12.55 14.04
N SER A 115 3.84 12.02 14.82
CA SER A 115 3.98 10.65 15.34
C SER A 115 4.01 9.64 14.20
N MET A 116 4.56 8.44 14.44
CA MET A 116 4.60 7.39 13.42
C MET A 116 3.22 7.08 12.82
N GLY A 117 2.16 7.03 13.63
CA GLY A 117 0.79 6.85 13.14
C GLY A 117 0.23 8.05 12.37
N GLN A 118 0.74 9.26 12.59
CA GLN A 118 0.40 10.43 11.76
C GLN A 118 1.16 10.42 10.44
N GLN A 119 2.44 10.01 10.44
CA GLN A 119 3.21 9.80 9.21
C GLN A 119 2.58 8.69 8.35
N ARG A 120 2.14 7.59 8.98
CA ARG A 120 1.42 6.51 8.29
C ARG A 120 0.13 6.99 7.62
N ARG A 121 -0.60 7.89 8.28
CA ARG A 121 -1.80 8.52 7.70
C ARG A 121 -1.47 9.50 6.57
N LEU A 122 -0.32 10.18 6.63
CA LEU A 122 0.19 10.99 5.52
C LEU A 122 0.56 10.10 4.32
N ASP A 123 1.26 8.99 4.53
CA ASP A 123 1.59 8.02 3.47
C ASP A 123 0.33 7.50 2.78
N LEU A 124 -0.67 7.09 3.58
CA LEU A 124 -1.95 6.64 3.04
C LEU A 124 -2.64 7.76 2.25
N ALA A 125 -2.59 9.01 2.72
CA ALA A 125 -3.15 10.14 2.01
C ALA A 125 -2.47 10.34 0.64
N LEU A 126 -1.14 10.27 0.58
CA LEU A 126 -0.38 10.37 -0.67
C LEU A 126 -0.76 9.26 -1.65
N VAL A 127 -0.87 8.02 -1.19
CA VAL A 127 -1.29 6.89 -2.02
C VAL A 127 -2.72 7.07 -2.56
N LEU A 128 -3.64 7.55 -1.72
CA LEU A 128 -5.04 7.75 -2.11
C LEU A 128 -5.25 8.99 -2.98
N ALA A 129 -4.34 9.98 -2.94
CA ALA A 129 -4.39 11.17 -3.78
C ALA A 129 -4.53 10.80 -5.26
N ALA A 130 -3.80 9.76 -5.71
CA ALA A 130 -3.83 9.22 -7.06
C ALA A 130 -5.16 8.57 -7.50
N ARG A 131 -6.15 8.48 -6.60
CA ARG A 131 -7.44 7.76 -6.81
C ARG A 131 -7.21 6.39 -7.48
N PRO A 132 -6.46 5.50 -6.82
CA PRO A 132 -6.02 4.26 -7.42
C PRO A 132 -7.21 3.32 -7.71
N HIS A 133 -7.11 2.59 -8.81
CA HIS A 133 -8.04 1.50 -9.13
C HIS A 133 -7.60 0.19 -8.44
N VAL A 134 -6.31 0.07 -8.10
CA VAL A 134 -5.73 -1.05 -7.38
C VAL A 134 -4.89 -0.50 -6.23
N LEU A 135 -5.16 -0.97 -5.00
CA LEU A 135 -4.46 -0.59 -3.80
C LEU A 135 -3.66 -1.79 -3.28
N LEU A 136 -2.35 -1.65 -3.24
CA LEU A 136 -1.43 -2.59 -2.61
C LEU A 136 -1.06 -2.06 -1.23
N LEU A 137 -1.24 -2.87 -0.19
CA LEU A 137 -1.01 -2.48 1.20
C LEU A 137 -0.06 -3.46 1.86
N ASP A 138 1.08 -2.97 2.31
CA ASP A 138 2.06 -3.77 3.05
C ASP A 138 2.14 -3.30 4.51
N GLU A 139 1.62 -4.14 5.40
CA GLU A 139 1.46 -3.89 6.83
C GLU A 139 0.81 -2.52 7.13
N PRO A 140 -0.39 -2.24 6.59
CA PRO A 140 -0.98 -0.90 6.63
C PRO A 140 -1.31 -0.42 8.05
N THR A 141 -1.55 -1.36 8.98
CA THR A 141 -1.94 -1.09 10.37
C THR A 141 -0.79 -0.81 11.32
N ASN A 142 0.46 -0.99 10.88
CA ASN A 142 1.62 -0.71 11.72
C ASN A 142 1.60 0.73 12.22
N HIS A 143 1.84 0.88 13.53
CA HIS A 143 1.84 2.16 14.25
C HIS A 143 0.49 2.88 14.31
N LEU A 144 -0.61 2.25 13.86
CA LEU A 144 -1.96 2.79 14.02
C LEU A 144 -2.57 2.38 15.36
N SER A 145 -3.45 3.23 15.89
CA SER A 145 -4.31 2.87 17.01
C SER A 145 -5.42 1.92 16.56
N ILE A 146 -5.93 1.09 17.47
CA ILE A 146 -7.03 0.13 17.21
C ILE A 146 -8.21 0.79 16.49
N ALA A 147 -8.69 1.95 16.98
CA ALA A 147 -9.80 2.66 16.34
C ALA A 147 -9.54 3.02 14.86
N LEU A 148 -8.29 3.35 14.50
CA LEU A 148 -7.91 3.66 13.12
C LEU A 148 -7.76 2.39 12.28
N VAL A 149 -7.41 1.26 12.90
CA VAL A 149 -7.41 -0.04 12.23
C VAL A 149 -8.83 -0.41 11.85
N ASP A 150 -9.79 -0.25 12.76
CA ASP A 150 -11.21 -0.53 12.49
C ASP A 150 -11.76 0.34 11.36
N GLU A 151 -11.50 1.66 11.41
CA GLU A 151 -11.87 2.60 10.35
C GLU A 151 -11.23 2.22 8.99
N LEU A 152 -9.96 1.81 9.00
CA LEU A 152 -9.28 1.37 7.79
C LEU A 152 -9.92 0.08 7.24
N THR A 153 -10.16 -0.92 8.08
CA THR A 153 -10.81 -2.17 7.69
C THR A 153 -12.16 -1.91 7.03
N GLU A 154 -12.99 -1.05 7.61
CA GLU A 154 -14.28 -0.65 7.04
C GLU A 154 -14.10 0.03 5.67
N ALA A 155 -13.16 0.98 5.57
CA ALA A 155 -12.88 1.67 4.32
C ALA A 155 -12.37 0.72 3.20
N LEU A 156 -11.55 -0.27 3.55
CA LEU A 156 -11.09 -1.31 2.62
C LEU A 156 -12.22 -2.23 2.16
N GLY A 157 -13.24 -2.45 3.02
CA GLY A 157 -14.48 -3.12 2.62
C GLY A 157 -15.30 -2.31 1.62
N ALA A 158 -15.45 -1.01 1.85
CA ALA A 158 -16.33 -0.14 1.06
C ALA A 158 -15.71 0.38 -0.25
N THR A 159 -14.38 0.40 -0.37
CA THR A 159 -13.70 0.99 -1.54
C THR A 159 -14.04 0.30 -2.86
N GLN A 160 -14.09 1.10 -3.93
CA GLN A 160 -14.26 0.61 -5.30
C GLN A 160 -12.92 0.15 -5.92
N ALA A 161 -11.79 0.46 -5.30
CA ALA A 161 -10.51 -0.08 -5.73
C ALA A 161 -10.48 -1.60 -5.49
N ALA A 162 -9.73 -2.33 -6.32
CA ALA A 162 -9.28 -3.66 -5.94
C ALA A 162 -8.20 -3.54 -4.86
N VAL A 163 -8.12 -4.50 -3.93
CA VAL A 163 -7.22 -4.42 -2.78
C VAL A 163 -6.40 -5.70 -2.67
N VAL A 164 -5.09 -5.55 -2.54
CA VAL A 164 -4.17 -6.61 -2.10
C VAL A 164 -3.57 -6.19 -0.77
N LEU A 165 -3.75 -7.02 0.25
CA LEU A 165 -3.36 -6.73 1.62
C LEU A 165 -2.34 -7.75 2.12
N SER A 166 -1.18 -7.27 2.57
CA SER A 166 -0.22 -8.01 3.39
C SER A 166 -0.30 -7.47 4.81
N THR A 167 -0.57 -8.33 5.78
CA THR A 167 -0.65 -7.93 7.20
C THR A 167 -0.35 -9.10 8.14
N HIS A 168 0.29 -8.80 9.26
CA HIS A 168 0.45 -9.68 10.40
C HIS A 168 -0.55 -9.39 11.55
N ASP A 169 -1.37 -8.35 11.40
CA ASP A 169 -2.37 -7.96 12.39
C ASP A 169 -3.48 -9.01 12.50
N ARG A 170 -3.57 -9.66 13.67
CA ARG A 170 -4.53 -10.75 13.91
C ARG A 170 -5.98 -10.30 13.87
N GLN A 171 -6.28 -9.05 14.24
CA GLN A 171 -7.64 -8.52 14.20
C GLN A 171 -8.02 -8.27 12.74
N LEU A 172 -7.19 -7.55 11.99
CA LEU A 172 -7.43 -7.28 10.58
C LEU A 172 -7.58 -8.59 9.78
N LEU A 173 -6.71 -9.59 10.03
CA LEU A 173 -6.83 -10.92 9.40
C LEU A 173 -8.15 -11.62 9.70
N ARG A 174 -8.72 -11.45 10.90
CA ARG A 174 -10.06 -11.98 11.20
C ARG A 174 -11.13 -11.24 10.43
N ASP A 175 -11.03 -9.92 10.33
CA ASP A 175 -12.04 -9.08 9.69
C ASP A 175 -12.07 -9.24 8.16
N VAL A 176 -10.95 -9.66 7.56
CA VAL A 176 -10.83 -9.97 6.13
C VAL A 176 -10.81 -11.47 5.83
N ALA A 177 -11.17 -12.34 6.79
CA ALA A 177 -11.04 -13.79 6.65
C ALA A 177 -11.78 -14.38 5.43
N GLN A 178 -12.85 -13.71 4.98
CA GLN A 178 -13.65 -14.07 3.81
C GLN A 178 -12.98 -13.72 2.48
N TRP A 179 -11.88 -12.97 2.47
CA TRP A 179 -11.16 -12.64 1.25
C TRP A 179 -10.33 -13.84 0.78
N PRO A 180 -10.11 -14.03 -0.53
CA PRO A 180 -9.16 -15.01 -1.05
C PRO A 180 -7.74 -14.79 -0.50
N HIS A 181 -7.04 -15.88 -0.18
CA HIS A 181 -5.70 -15.84 0.38
C HIS A 181 -4.66 -16.45 -0.57
N VAL A 182 -3.51 -15.81 -0.69
CA VAL A 182 -2.29 -16.38 -1.28
C VAL A 182 -1.29 -16.57 -0.16
N HIS A 183 -0.96 -17.82 0.13
CA HIS A 183 0.02 -18.16 1.16
C HIS A 183 1.42 -18.30 0.55
N LEU A 184 2.35 -17.48 1.02
CA LEU A 184 3.77 -17.57 0.67
C LEU A 184 4.50 -18.49 1.65
N MET A 185 5.27 -19.41 1.09
CA MET A 185 6.14 -20.28 1.87
C MET A 185 7.44 -19.54 2.20
N ALA A 186 7.95 -19.75 3.42
CA ALA A 186 9.28 -19.28 3.79
C ALA A 186 10.32 -19.90 2.84
N MET A 187 11.36 -19.14 2.53
CA MET A 187 12.55 -19.73 1.93
C MET A 187 13.14 -20.72 2.95
N ALA A 188 13.41 -21.96 2.53
CA ALA A 188 14.15 -22.88 3.38
C ALA A 188 15.51 -22.24 3.69
N GLU A 189 15.90 -22.20 4.98
CA GLU A 189 17.24 -21.80 5.38
C GLU A 189 18.24 -22.79 4.76
N GLY A 190 18.80 -22.42 3.60
CA GLY A 190 19.70 -23.29 2.83
C GLY A 190 19.76 -23.02 1.32
N GLU A 191 18.77 -22.34 0.72
CA GLU A 191 18.79 -22.01 -0.72
C GLU A 191 19.35 -20.61 -1.05
N ALA A 192 19.92 -19.92 -0.06
CA ALA A 192 20.74 -18.75 -0.31
C ALA A 192 22.16 -19.20 -0.72
N LEU A 193 22.33 -19.46 -2.02
CA LEU A 193 23.60 -19.47 -2.77
C LEU A 193 24.73 -20.40 -2.27
N VAL A 194 24.91 -21.52 -2.99
CA VAL A 194 26.17 -21.84 -3.69
C VAL A 194 25.83 -22.24 -5.12
#